data_AF-A0A7S0M2H5-F1
#
_entry.id   AF-A0A7S0M2H5-F1
#
_cell.length_a   1.000
_cell.length_b   1.000
_cell.length_c   1.000
_cell.angle_alpha   90.00
_cell.angle_beta   90.00
_cell.angle_gamma   90.00
#
_symmetry.space_group_name_H-M   'P 1'
#
loop_
_entity.id
_entity.type
_entity.pdbx_description
1 polymer ?
#
loop_
_entity_poly.entity_id
_entity_poly.type
_entity_poly.pdbx_seq_one_letter_code
_entity_poly.pdbx_strand_id
1 'polypeptide(L)'
;VAWYNGHPSYSDLKINLTNVESAVVIGNGNVALDVARILLSPIEKLEKTDIADYALEELSKCRVRQVHVVGRRGASQSAWSTAELREVASIPGCSVVMRPEEVALDAVDEEAVAK
;
A
#
# COMPACT_ATOMS: atom_id res chain seq x y z
N VAL A 1 -6.96 7.39 0.84
CA VAL A 1 -8.00 6.81 -0.03
C VAL A 1 -8.89 7.87 -0.64
N ALA A 2 -9.78 8.50 0.14
CA ALA A 2 -10.78 9.43 -0.39
C ALA A 2 -10.22 10.60 -1.21
N TRP A 3 -9.03 11.09 -0.87
CA TRP A 3 -8.28 12.10 -1.63
C TRP A 3 -7.96 11.65 -3.06
N TYR A 4 -7.28 10.52 -3.25
CA TYR A 4 -6.95 10.07 -4.61
C TYR A 4 -8.16 9.55 -5.40
N ASN A 5 -9.25 9.22 -4.70
CA ASN A 5 -10.54 8.85 -5.32
C ASN A 5 -11.47 10.06 -5.59
N GLY A 6 -11.00 11.30 -5.42
CA GLY A 6 -11.79 12.47 -5.84
C GLY A 6 -12.93 12.86 -4.91
N HIS A 7 -12.99 12.36 -3.67
CA HIS A 7 -14.10 12.66 -2.77
C HIS A 7 -14.08 14.16 -2.37
N PRO A 8 -15.18 14.92 -2.55
CA PRO A 8 -15.20 16.37 -2.37
C PRO A 8 -14.74 16.85 -0.99
N SER A 9 -15.11 16.15 0.08
CA SER A 9 -14.68 16.48 1.45
C SER A 9 -13.16 16.37 1.70
N TYR A 10 -12.41 15.81 0.76
CA TYR A 10 -10.98 15.54 0.89
C TYR A 10 -10.14 16.17 -0.22
N SER A 11 -10.74 16.86 -1.20
CA SER A 11 -10.01 17.46 -2.33
C SER A 11 -9.01 18.54 -1.92
N ASP A 12 -9.28 19.22 -0.81
CA ASP A 12 -8.42 20.29 -0.29
C ASP A 12 -7.28 19.78 0.61
N LEU A 13 -7.17 18.46 0.83
CA LEU A 13 -6.06 17.89 1.59
C LEU A 13 -4.73 18.19 0.89
N LYS A 14 -3.85 18.90 1.60
CA LYS A 14 -2.50 19.22 1.16
C LYS A 14 -1.54 18.11 1.57
N ILE A 15 -1.56 17.02 0.85
CA ILE A 15 -0.56 15.95 1.00
C ILE A 15 0.67 16.38 0.21
N ASN A 16 1.81 16.60 0.88
CA ASN A 16 3.06 16.96 0.22
C ASN A 16 3.97 15.74 0.12
N LEU A 17 4.23 15.27 -1.11
CA LEU A 17 5.05 14.09 -1.37
C LEU A 17 6.41 14.41 -2.02
N THR A 18 6.68 15.70 -2.29
CA THR A 18 7.81 16.13 -3.13
C THR A 18 9.18 15.75 -2.55
N ASN A 19 9.32 15.70 -1.22
CA ASN A 19 10.57 15.39 -0.52
C ASN A 19 10.44 14.18 0.41
N VAL A 20 9.56 13.24 0.08
CA VAL A 20 9.33 12.03 0.85
C VAL A 20 9.94 10.84 0.11
N GLU A 21 10.87 10.13 0.73
CA GLU A 21 11.51 8.93 0.15
C GLU A 21 10.93 7.62 0.68
N SER A 22 10.38 7.65 1.90
CA SER A 22 9.79 6.49 2.56
C SER A 22 8.47 6.86 3.23
N ALA A 23 7.49 5.98 3.16
CA ALA A 23 6.20 6.12 3.83
C ALA A 23 5.94 4.94 4.76
N VAL A 24 5.22 5.18 5.86
CA VAL A 24 4.76 4.13 6.77
C VAL A 24 3.25 4.11 6.76
N VAL A 25 2.66 2.94 6.47
CA VAL A 25 1.22 2.71 6.50
C VAL A 25 0.92 1.80 7.68
N ILE A 26 0.18 2.31 8.66
CA ILE A 26 -0.25 1.51 9.81
C ILE A 26 -1.54 0.80 9.45
N GLY A 27 -1.50 -0.53 9.46
CA GLY A 27 -2.62 -1.38 9.08
C GLY A 27 -2.14 -2.67 8.40
N ASN A 28 -2.93 -3.73 8.53
CA ASN A 28 -2.61 -5.04 7.96
C ASN A 28 -3.81 -5.57 7.14
N GLY A 29 -4.35 -4.76 6.24
CA GLY A 29 -5.52 -5.11 5.43
C GLY A 29 -5.46 -4.51 4.03
N ASN A 30 -6.44 -4.82 3.18
CA ASN A 30 -6.45 -4.40 1.76
C ASN A 30 -6.23 -2.89 1.57
N VAL A 31 -6.86 -2.05 2.38
CA VAL A 31 -6.70 -0.58 2.28
C VAL A 31 -5.25 -0.14 2.50
N ALA A 32 -4.50 -0.83 3.35
CA ALA A 32 -3.08 -0.52 3.55
C ALA A 32 -2.26 -0.86 2.28
N LEU A 33 -2.60 -1.96 1.63
CA LEU A 33 -2.00 -2.36 0.36
C LEU A 33 -2.39 -1.41 -0.78
N ASP A 34 -3.63 -0.92 -0.82
CA ASP A 34 -4.06 0.08 -1.82
C ASP A 34 -3.26 1.37 -1.69
N VAL A 35 -3.05 1.86 -0.46
CA VAL A 35 -2.22 3.06 -0.24
C VAL A 35 -0.79 2.80 -0.69
N ALA A 36 -0.22 1.63 -0.38
CA ALA A 36 1.11 1.26 -0.86
C ALA A 36 1.18 1.21 -2.40
N ARG A 37 0.17 0.64 -3.05
CA ARG A 37 0.06 0.58 -4.51
C ARG A 37 0.01 1.96 -5.14
N ILE A 38 -0.78 2.88 -4.59
CA ILE A 38 -0.88 4.24 -5.12
C ILE A 38 0.45 4.99 -4.99
N LEU A 39 1.18 4.80 -3.88
CA LEU A 39 2.46 5.46 -3.66
C LEU A 39 3.61 4.89 -4.49
N LEU A 40 3.55 3.61 -4.87
CA LEU A 40 4.65 2.90 -5.54
C LEU A 40 4.40 2.62 -7.04
N SER A 41 3.16 2.78 -7.53
CA SER A 41 2.85 2.49 -8.93
C SER A 41 3.51 3.51 -9.87
N PRO A 42 4.01 3.08 -11.03
CA PRO A 42 4.47 4.00 -12.07
C PRO A 42 3.36 4.98 -12.47
N ILE A 43 3.73 6.24 -12.68
CA ILE A 43 2.77 7.31 -12.97
C ILE A 43 1.99 7.03 -14.26
N GLU A 44 2.65 6.43 -15.26
CA GLU A 44 2.07 6.08 -16.56
C GLU A 44 0.98 5.00 -16.46
N LYS A 45 0.98 4.24 -15.35
CA LYS A 45 -0.10 3.29 -15.04
C LYS A 45 -1.27 4.00 -14.38
N LEU A 46 -1.01 4.93 -13.47
CA LEU A 46 -2.03 5.71 -12.77
C LEU A 46 -2.76 6.69 -13.70
N GLU A 47 -2.05 7.25 -14.69
CA GLU A 47 -2.62 8.09 -15.76
C GLU A 47 -3.75 7.41 -16.56
N LYS A 48 -3.83 6.08 -16.52
CA LYS A 48 -4.83 5.28 -17.24
C LYS A 48 -6.01 4.88 -16.37
N THR A 49 -6.08 5.35 -15.13
CA THR A 49 -7.17 5.07 -14.19
C THR A 49 -8.05 6.30 -13.98
N ASP A 50 -9.09 6.17 -13.16
CA ASP A 50 -10.00 7.25 -12.74
C ASP A 50 -9.48 8.02 -11.50
N ILE A 51 -8.16 8.02 -11.29
CA ILE A 51 -7.56 8.72 -10.15
C ILE A 51 -7.78 10.23 -10.31
N ALA A 52 -8.01 10.95 -9.22
CA ALA A 52 -8.24 12.38 -9.28
C ALA A 52 -7.02 13.14 -9.84
N ASP A 53 -7.25 14.04 -10.80
CA ASP A 53 -6.18 14.79 -11.49
C ASP A 53 -5.22 15.50 -10.51
N TYR A 54 -5.77 16.12 -9.45
CA TYR A 54 -4.96 16.79 -8.44
C TYR A 54 -4.07 15.83 -7.64
N ALA A 55 -4.53 14.59 -7.45
CA ALA A 55 -3.77 13.57 -6.75
C ALA A 55 -2.68 13.01 -7.66
N LEU A 56 -2.99 12.81 -8.95
CA LEU A 56 -2.02 12.40 -9.96
C LEU A 56 -0.90 13.44 -10.12
N GLU A 57 -1.23 14.73 -10.17
CA GLU A 57 -0.24 15.81 -10.26
C GLU A 57 0.73 15.77 -9.07
N GLU A 58 0.23 15.57 -7.86
CA GLU A 58 1.08 15.49 -6.67
C GLU A 58 1.88 14.18 -6.63
N LEU A 59 1.28 13.05 -7.04
CA LEU A 59 1.97 11.76 -7.16
C LEU A 59 3.07 11.79 -8.22
N SER A 60 2.94 12.59 -9.28
CA SER A 60 4.01 12.78 -10.28
C SER A 60 5.28 13.42 -9.70
N LYS A 61 5.15 14.14 -8.58
CA LYS A 61 6.25 14.77 -7.84
C LYS A 61 6.77 13.87 -6.70
N CYS A 62 6.06 12.79 -6.39
CA CYS A 62 6.37 11.86 -5.33
C CYS A 62 7.73 11.19 -5.55
N ARG A 63 8.53 11.11 -4.50
CA ARG A 63 9.84 10.43 -4.51
C ARG A 63 9.87 9.17 -3.66
N VAL A 64 8.70 8.69 -3.22
CA VAL A 64 8.60 7.51 -2.36
C VAL A 64 9.11 6.30 -3.12
N ARG A 65 10.12 5.64 -2.55
CA ARG A 65 10.71 4.40 -3.06
C ARG A 65 10.44 3.21 -2.15
N GLN A 66 10.01 3.48 -0.92
CA GLN A 66 9.80 2.47 0.11
C GLN A 66 8.49 2.75 0.85
N VAL A 67 7.64 1.74 0.96
CA VAL A 67 6.45 1.79 1.80
C VAL A 67 6.54 0.65 2.81
N HIS A 68 6.54 0.99 4.10
CA HIS A 68 6.49 0.04 5.19
C HIS A 68 5.04 -0.15 5.62
N VAL A 69 4.50 -1.35 5.43
CA VAL A 69 3.16 -1.71 5.92
C VAL A 69 3.33 -2.38 7.28
N VAL A 70 2.83 -1.75 8.33
CA VAL A 70 3.05 -2.19 9.72
C VAL A 70 1.74 -2.69 10.32
N GLY A 71 1.69 -4.00 10.55
CA GLY A 71 0.65 -4.66 11.33
C GLY A 71 1.03 -4.79 12.81
N ARG A 72 0.02 -4.80 13.68
CA ARG A 72 0.20 -5.11 15.13
C ARG A 72 0.38 -6.60 15.43
N ARG A 73 0.16 -7.46 14.44
CA ARG A 73 0.19 -8.93 14.50
C ARG A 73 0.90 -9.44 13.24
N GLY A 74 1.22 -10.73 13.20
CA GLY A 74 1.93 -11.39 12.11
C GLY A 74 1.16 -11.48 10.80
N ALA A 75 1.81 -12.03 9.77
CA ALA A 75 1.30 -12.12 8.41
C ALA A 75 0.06 -13.04 8.29
N SER A 76 0.02 -14.12 9.08
CA SER A 76 -1.10 -15.05 9.21
C SER A 76 -2.41 -14.41 9.68
N GLN A 77 -2.34 -13.38 10.53
CA GLN A 77 -3.51 -12.67 11.03
C GLN A 77 -3.81 -11.39 10.23
N SER A 78 -3.23 -11.29 9.03
CA SER A 78 -3.55 -10.21 8.12
C SER A 78 -4.99 -10.29 7.62
N ALA A 79 -5.56 -9.12 7.36
CA ALA A 79 -6.86 -8.94 6.75
C ALA A 79 -6.74 -8.59 5.26
N TRP A 80 -5.55 -8.70 4.67
CA TRP A 80 -5.40 -8.56 3.22
C TRP A 80 -5.69 -9.88 2.52
N SER A 81 -6.20 -9.80 1.29
CA SER A 81 -6.41 -10.98 0.46
C SER A 81 -5.14 -11.31 -0.33
N THR A 82 -5.00 -12.58 -0.74
CA THR A 82 -3.92 -13.02 -1.62
C THR A 82 -3.92 -12.29 -2.96
N ALA A 83 -5.10 -11.85 -3.44
CA ALA A 83 -5.20 -11.07 -4.68
C ALA A 83 -4.54 -9.70 -4.53
N GLU A 84 -4.87 -8.96 -3.47
CA GLU A 84 -4.29 -7.63 -3.21
C GLU A 84 -2.77 -7.70 -2.97
N LEU A 85 -2.31 -8.70 -2.20
CA LEU A 85 -0.87 -8.90 -2.01
C LEU A 85 -0.16 -9.19 -3.34
N ARG A 86 -0.78 -10.00 -4.23
CA ARG A 86 -0.23 -10.28 -5.56
C ARG A 86 -0.16 -9.03 -6.42
N GLU A 87 -1.15 -8.14 -6.34
CA GLU A 87 -1.15 -6.88 -7.08
C GLU A 87 0.01 -5.98 -6.67
N VAL A 88 0.30 -5.88 -5.36
CA VAL A 88 1.48 -5.17 -4.84
C VAL A 88 2.76 -5.81 -5.35
N ALA A 89 2.85 -7.15 -5.29
CA ALA A 89 4.02 -7.89 -5.77
C ALA A 89 4.24 -7.80 -7.29
N SER A 90 3.22 -7.38 -8.04
CA SER A 90 3.27 -7.23 -9.50
C SER A 90 3.56 -5.80 -9.96
N ILE A 91 3.82 -4.87 -9.03
CA ILE A 91 4.20 -3.49 -9.39
C ILE A 91 5.58 -3.51 -10.08
N PRO A 92 5.70 -2.97 -11.31
CA PRO A 92 6.97 -2.94 -12.02
C PRO A 92 8.05 -2.19 -11.23
N GLY A 93 9.24 -2.78 -11.12
CA GLY A 93 10.38 -2.18 -10.41
C GLY A 93 10.30 -2.23 -8.89
N CYS A 94 9.26 -2.85 -8.32
CA CYS A 94 9.12 -3.04 -6.88
C CYS A 94 9.34 -4.50 -6.48
N SER A 95 9.79 -4.71 -5.25
CA SER A 95 9.83 -6.02 -4.60
C SER A 95 9.14 -5.94 -3.25
N VAL A 96 8.37 -6.99 -2.92
CA VAL A 96 7.80 -7.15 -1.59
C VAL A 96 8.83 -7.87 -0.73
N VAL A 97 9.19 -7.26 0.40
CA VAL A 97 10.14 -7.83 1.37
C VAL A 97 9.38 -8.08 2.66
N MET A 98 9.36 -9.33 3.10
CA MET A 98 8.95 -9.73 4.44
C MET A 98 10.11 -10.47 5.08
N ARG A 99 10.39 -10.20 6.36
CA ARG A 99 11.48 -10.89 7.04
C ARG A 99 11.05 -12.32 7.38
N PRO A 100 11.93 -13.33 7.28
CA PRO A 100 11.57 -14.71 7.58
C PRO A 100 10.88 -14.88 8.94
N GLU A 101 11.32 -14.14 9.96
CA GLU A 101 10.73 -14.13 11.31
C GLU A 101 9.31 -13.54 11.37
N GLU A 102 8.89 -12.75 10.37
CA GLU A 102 7.54 -12.16 10.30
C GLU A 102 6.52 -13.07 9.61
N VAL A 103 7.01 -14.08 8.88
CA VAL A 103 6.21 -15.07 8.13
C VAL A 103 6.31 -16.47 8.77
N ALA A 104 7.19 -16.64 9.75
CA ALA A 104 7.25 -17.84 10.55
C ALA A 104 5.91 -18.03 11.27
N LEU A 105 5.27 -19.18 11.03
CA LEU A 105 4.05 -19.56 11.74
C LEU A 105 4.40 -19.71 13.22
N ASP A 106 3.74 -18.93 14.07
CA ASP A 106 3.79 -19.15 15.51
C ASP A 106 2.71 -20.15 15.95
N ALA A 107 2.76 -20.62 17.20
CA ALA A 107 1.81 -21.63 17.71
C ALA A 107 0.34 -21.16 17.69
N VAL A 108 0.08 -19.87 17.49
CA VAL A 108 -1.27 -19.29 17.34
C VAL A 108 -1.77 -19.40 15.90
N ASP A 109 -0.87 -19.56 14.93
CA ASP A 109 -1.16 -19.63 13.50
C ASP A 109 -1.55 -21.02 13.00
N GLU A 110 -1.08 -22.08 13.66
CA GLU A 110 -1.43 -23.47 13.29
C GLU A 110 -2.94 -23.72 13.37
N GLU A 111 -3.64 -23.07 14.31
CA GLU A 111 -5.08 -23.22 14.50
C GLU A 111 -5.90 -22.44 13.44
N ALA A 112 -5.33 -21.37 12.86
CA ALA A 112 -5.97 -20.52 11.86
C ALA A 112 -5.81 -21.06 10.42
N VAL A 113 -4.69 -21.75 10.13
CA VAL A 113 -4.40 -22.32 8.80
C VAL A 113 -5.02 -23.71 8.61
N ALA A 114 -5.43 -24.38 9.69
CA ALA A 114 -6.09 -25.70 9.66
C ALA A 114 -7.60 -25.67 9.33
N LYS A 115 -8.16 -24.51 8.95
CA LYS A 115 -9.55 -24.35 8.49
C LYS A 115 -9.61 -23.95 7.03
#